data_AF-X1MA46-F1
#
_entry.id   AF-X1MA46-F1
#
_cell.length_a   1.000
_cell.length_b   1.000
_cell.length_c   1.000
_cell.angle_alpha   90.00
_cell.angle_beta   90.00
_cell.angle_gamma   90.00
#
_symmetry.space_group_name_H-M   'P 1'
#
loop_
_entity.id
_entity.type
_entity.pdbx_description
1 polymer ?
#
loop_
_entity_poly.entity_id
_entity_poly.type
_entity_poly.pdbx_seq_one_letter_code
_entity_poly.pdbx_strand_id
1 'polypeptide(L)'
;YLREALSNLEQCYLGTIHSLCARLLRERPIEARLDPEFTELDDLDDTLLKEEAWERYLLNLKIEESPSLIHLEELGIKPSELADCYKTICTYPEVKPFFQASPKPNLKEAIKEIISFSDEASQYIPDEEPKMG
;
A
#
# COMPACT_ATOMS: atom_id res chain seq x y z
N TYR A 1 28.20 41.78 -21.24
CA TYR A 1 27.29 42.07 -20.11
C TYR A 1 25.80 42.04 -20.49
N LEU A 2 25.11 43.12 -20.86
CA LEU A 2 23.63 43.05 -21.08
C LEU A 2 23.20 42.16 -22.26
N ARG A 3 23.88 42.21 -23.41
CA ARG A 3 23.59 41.33 -24.56
C ARG A 3 23.90 39.84 -24.29
N GLU A 4 24.93 39.62 -23.48
CA GLU A 4 25.38 38.28 -23.07
C GLU A 4 24.42 37.69 -22.02
N ALA A 5 23.95 38.51 -21.07
CA ALA A 5 22.91 38.13 -20.13
C ALA A 5 21.58 37.82 -20.85
N LEU A 6 21.21 38.58 -21.89
CA LEU A 6 20.05 38.26 -22.73
C LEU A 6 20.22 36.94 -23.50
N SER A 7 21.40 36.70 -24.07
CA SER A 7 21.71 35.45 -24.79
C SER A 7 21.75 34.23 -23.87
N ASN A 8 22.16 34.41 -22.61
CA ASN A 8 22.19 33.35 -21.60
C ASN A 8 20.83 33.12 -20.94
N LEU A 9 19.89 34.06 -21.08
CA LEU A 9 18.52 33.92 -20.56
C LEU A 9 17.76 32.83 -21.32
N GLU A 10 18.01 32.68 -22.63
CA GLU A 10 17.47 31.56 -23.43
C GLU A 10 18.06 30.19 -23.02
N GLN A 11 19.23 30.18 -22.38
CA GLN A 11 19.86 28.98 -21.83
C GLN A 11 19.47 28.73 -20.37
N CYS A 12 18.79 29.68 -19.73
CA CYS A 12 18.33 29.56 -18.36
C CYS A 12 17.17 28.58 -18.31
N TYR A 13 17.34 27.50 -17.55
CA TYR A 13 16.28 26.55 -17.33
C TYR A 13 15.20 27.17 -16.43
N LEU A 14 14.04 27.46 -17.02
CA LEU A 14 12.86 27.95 -16.32
C LEU A 14 11.82 26.82 -16.30
N GLY A 15 11.79 26.06 -15.20
CA GLY A 15 10.85 24.96 -15.02
C GLY A 15 10.80 24.52 -13.57
N THR A 16 10.05 23.45 -13.29
CA THR A 16 10.01 22.86 -11.95
C THR A 16 11.25 21.98 -11.71
N ILE A 17 11.47 21.60 -10.45
CA ILE A 17 12.51 20.64 -10.08
C ILE A 17 12.30 19.30 -10.81
N HIS A 18 11.06 18.84 -10.99
CA HIS A 18 10.78 17.58 -11.70
C HIS A 18 11.19 17.64 -13.17
N SER A 19 10.82 18.71 -13.87
CA SER A 19 11.17 18.87 -15.27
C SER A 19 12.69 19.10 -15.45
N LEU A 20 13.40 19.60 -14.43
CA LEU A 20 14.86 19.63 -14.38
C LEU A 20 15.44 18.22 -14.24
N CYS A 21 14.97 17.45 -13.25
CA CYS A 21 15.41 16.08 -13.00
C CYS A 21 15.19 15.18 -14.23
N ALA A 22 14.02 15.25 -14.85
CA ALA A 22 13.71 14.48 -16.05
C ALA A 22 14.66 14.83 -17.21
N ARG A 23 15.01 16.11 -17.37
CA ARG A 23 16.02 16.53 -18.36
C ARG A 23 17.41 15.97 -18.02
N LEU A 24 17.84 16.05 -16.77
CA LEU A 24 19.14 15.50 -16.34
C LEU A 24 19.24 13.99 -16.60
N LEU A 25 18.17 13.23 -16.32
CA LEU A 25 18.12 11.79 -16.59
C LEU A 25 18.19 11.48 -18.09
N ARG A 26 17.53 12.28 -18.93
CA ARG A 26 17.57 12.12 -20.40
C ARG A 26 18.90 12.50 -21.04
N GLU A 27 19.74 13.29 -20.37
CA GLU A 27 21.09 13.60 -20.87
C GLU A 27 22.03 12.39 -20.80
N ARG A 28 21.84 11.49 -19.81
CA ARG A 28 22.68 10.29 -19.58
C ARG A 28 21.86 9.06 -19.11
N PRO A 29 20.86 8.59 -19.89
CA PRO A 29 19.91 7.56 -19.42
C PRO A 29 20.59 6.22 -19.12
N ILE A 30 21.59 5.84 -19.92
CA ILE A 30 22.34 4.59 -19.74
C ILE A 30 23.13 4.58 -18.42
N GLU A 31 23.77 5.70 -18.06
CA GLU A 31 24.52 5.83 -16.80
C GLU A 31 23.55 5.80 -15.60
N ALA A 32 22.34 6.35 -15.77
CA ALA A 32 21.26 6.29 -14.79
C ALA A 32 20.53 4.94 -14.73
N ARG A 33 20.88 3.98 -15.61
CA ARG A 33 20.21 2.67 -15.76
C ARG A 33 18.71 2.79 -16.07
N LEU A 34 18.36 3.80 -16.86
CA LEU A 34 17.00 4.02 -17.36
C LEU A 34 16.94 3.68 -18.84
N ASP A 35 15.74 3.29 -19.28
CA ASP A 35 15.43 3.21 -20.70
C ASP A 35 15.55 4.61 -21.33
N PRO A 36 16.23 4.80 -22.47
CA PRO A 36 16.26 6.08 -23.17
C PRO A 36 14.88 6.66 -23.49
N GLU A 37 13.87 5.81 -23.65
CA GLU A 37 12.48 6.19 -23.93
C GLU A 37 11.60 6.20 -22.68
N PHE A 38 12.19 6.32 -21.47
CA PHE A 38 11.40 6.36 -20.25
C PHE A 38 10.39 7.51 -20.26
N THR A 39 9.18 7.20 -19.81
CA THR A 39 8.12 8.17 -19.60
C THR A 39 7.95 8.43 -18.10
N GLU A 40 7.49 9.63 -17.78
CA GLU A 40 7.06 9.94 -16.42
C GLU A 40 5.73 9.22 -16.18
N LEU A 41 5.62 8.53 -15.04
CA LEU A 41 4.36 7.92 -14.60
C LEU A 41 3.39 9.03 -14.23
N ASP A 42 2.19 8.99 -14.81
CA ASP A 42 1.08 9.80 -14.33
C ASP A 42 0.37 9.13 -13.14
N ASP A 43 -0.58 9.83 -12.53
CA ASP A 43 -1.29 9.35 -11.33
C ASP A 43 -2.10 8.07 -11.61
N LEU A 44 -2.59 7.89 -12.84
CA LEU A 44 -3.36 6.71 -13.24
C LEU A 44 -2.43 5.51 -13.43
N ASP A 45 -1.34 5.70 -14.18
CA ASP A 45 -0.33 4.68 -14.42
C ASP A 45 0.29 4.20 -13.10
N ASP A 46 0.57 5.12 -12.17
CA ASP A 46 1.08 4.78 -10.83
C ASP A 46 0.08 3.94 -10.03
N THR A 47 -1.21 4.28 -10.10
CA THR A 47 -2.26 3.50 -9.43
C THR A 47 -2.37 2.09 -10.00
N LEU A 48 -2.40 1.97 -11.34
CA LEU A 48 -2.50 0.68 -12.02
C LEU A 48 -1.27 -0.21 -11.75
N LEU A 49 -0.08 0.39 -11.78
CA LEU A 49 1.16 -0.32 -11.50
C LEU A 49 1.21 -0.87 -10.07
N LYS A 50 0.73 -0.10 -9.08
CA LYS A 50 0.61 -0.56 -7.69
C LYS A 50 -0.37 -1.74 -7.58
N GLU A 51 -1.50 -1.69 -8.27
CA GLU A 51 -2.49 -2.77 -8.27
C GLU A 51 -1.93 -4.06 -8.89
N GLU A 52 -1.31 -3.96 -10.06
CA GLU A 52 -0.67 -5.11 -10.72
C GLU A 52 0.42 -5.73 -9.85
N ALA A 53 1.29 -4.91 -9.26
CA ALA A 53 2.37 -5.36 -8.40
C ALA A 53 1.82 -6.10 -7.17
N TRP A 54 0.75 -5.59 -6.56
CA TRP A 54 0.08 -6.21 -5.43
C TRP A 54 -0.53 -7.57 -5.78
N GLU A 55 -1.29 -7.65 -6.88
CA GLU A 55 -1.89 -8.90 -7.33
C GLU A 55 -0.83 -9.95 -7.65
N ARG A 56 0.21 -9.56 -8.38
CA ARG A 56 1.32 -10.44 -8.72
C ARG A 56 2.05 -10.95 -7.48
N TYR A 57 2.26 -10.09 -6.49
CA TYR A 57 2.85 -10.48 -5.22
C TYR A 57 1.99 -11.53 -4.49
N LEU A 58 0.67 -11.31 -4.39
CA LEU A 58 -0.24 -12.28 -3.76
C LEU A 58 -0.28 -13.62 -4.50
N LEU A 59 -0.24 -13.61 -5.84
CA LEU A 59 -0.17 -14.83 -6.64
C LEU A 59 1.12 -15.60 -6.34
N ASN A 60 2.26 -14.92 -6.27
CA ASN A 60 3.54 -15.55 -5.95
C ASN A 60 3.52 -16.17 -4.55
N LEU A 61 2.99 -15.46 -3.54
CA LEU A 61 2.87 -16.01 -2.19
C LEU A 61 2.04 -17.30 -2.12
N LYS A 62 0.99 -17.39 -2.96
CA LYS A 62 0.17 -18.60 -3.06
C LYS A 62 0.94 -19.75 -3.72
N ILE A 63 1.68 -19.48 -4.79
CA ILE A 63 2.49 -20.47 -5.49
C ILE A 63 3.61 -21.01 -4.58
N GLU A 64 4.21 -20.14 -3.77
CA GLU A 64 5.29 -20.48 -2.85
C GLU A 64 4.79 -21.06 -1.51
N GLU A 65 3.47 -21.21 -1.32
CA GLU A 65 2.85 -21.66 -0.06
C GLU A 65 3.40 -20.92 1.17
N SER A 66 3.53 -19.59 1.04
CA SER A 66 4.21 -18.78 2.05
C SER A 66 3.54 -18.89 3.42
N PRO A 67 4.31 -19.14 4.51
CA PRO A 67 3.79 -19.15 5.88
C PRO A 67 3.06 -17.86 6.28
N SER A 68 3.36 -16.74 5.60
CA SER A 68 2.73 -15.44 5.84
C SER A 68 1.22 -15.47 5.57
N LEU A 69 0.76 -16.21 4.56
CA LEU A 69 -0.67 -16.31 4.25
C LEU A 69 -1.42 -17.08 5.34
N ILE A 70 -0.82 -18.15 5.86
CA ILE A 70 -1.36 -18.92 6.99
C ILE A 70 -1.46 -18.01 8.22
N HIS A 71 -0.43 -17.23 8.50
CA HIS A 71 -0.43 -16.33 9.65
C HIS A 71 -1.51 -15.23 9.55
N LEU A 72 -1.75 -14.69 8.35
CA LEU A 72 -2.84 -13.74 8.12
C LEU A 72 -4.21 -14.38 8.36
N GLU A 73 -4.40 -15.61 7.91
CA GLU A 73 -5.64 -16.36 8.14
C GLU A 73 -5.88 -16.64 9.63
N GLU A 74 -4.85 -17.00 10.39
CA GLU A 74 -4.91 -17.17 11.86
C GLU A 74 -5.26 -15.89 12.62
N LEU A 75 -4.95 -14.73 12.03
CA LEU A 75 -5.31 -13.42 12.55
C LEU A 75 -6.67 -12.93 12.05
N GLY A 76 -7.31 -13.66 11.13
CA GLY A 76 -8.57 -13.27 10.50
C GLY A 76 -8.43 -12.08 9.54
N ILE A 77 -7.22 -11.78 9.07
CA ILE A 77 -6.92 -10.66 8.19
C ILE A 77 -6.91 -11.18 6.76
N LYS A 78 -7.72 -10.57 5.89
CA LYS A 78 -7.70 -10.86 4.46
C LYS A 78 -6.56 -10.08 3.80
N PRO A 79 -5.81 -10.67 2.84
CA PRO A 79 -4.79 -9.93 2.11
C PRO A 79 -5.33 -8.67 1.43
N SER A 80 -6.60 -8.65 0.99
CA SER A 80 -7.24 -7.46 0.41
C SER A 80 -7.27 -6.26 1.37
N GLU A 81 -7.34 -6.49 2.68
CA GLU A 81 -7.36 -5.43 3.70
C GLU A 81 -5.99 -4.74 3.85
N LEU A 82 -4.93 -5.37 3.34
CA LEU A 82 -3.57 -4.81 3.36
C LEU A 82 -3.24 -4.01 2.10
N ALA A 83 -4.09 -4.03 1.08
CA ALA A 83 -3.84 -3.33 -0.19
C ALA A 83 -3.70 -1.82 0.01
N ASP A 84 -4.57 -1.22 0.83
CA ASP A 84 -4.53 0.22 1.12
C ASP A 84 -3.29 0.60 1.94
N CYS A 85 -2.92 -0.25 2.89
CA CYS A 85 -1.66 -0.10 3.64
C CYS A 85 -0.45 -0.14 2.71
N TYR A 86 -0.42 -1.10 1.77
CA TYR A 86 0.62 -1.19 0.75
C TYR A 86 0.69 0.07 -0.12
N LYS A 87 -0.45 0.54 -0.65
CA LYS A 87 -0.53 1.78 -1.44
C LYS A 87 -0.01 2.99 -0.66
N THR A 88 -0.31 3.06 0.63
CA THR A 88 0.19 4.11 1.53
C THR A 88 1.70 4.04 1.68
N ILE A 89 2.27 2.85 1.91
CA ILE A 89 3.73 2.66 2.03
C ILE A 89 4.44 3.04 0.72
N CYS A 90 3.90 2.67 -0.43
CA CYS A 90 4.46 3.06 -1.73
C CYS A 90 4.44 4.57 -1.98
N THR A 91 3.54 5.30 -1.33
CA THR A 91 3.47 6.78 -1.43
C THR A 91 4.57 7.46 -0.61
N TYR A 92 5.07 6.79 0.44
CA TYR A 92 6.10 7.30 1.34
C TYR A 92 7.26 6.30 1.48
N PRO A 93 7.97 5.96 0.39
CA PRO A 93 9.01 4.92 0.40
C PRO A 93 10.18 5.23 1.34
N GLU A 94 10.40 6.50 1.66
CA GLU A 94 11.41 6.97 2.61
C GLU A 94 11.03 6.72 4.08
N VAL A 95 9.75 6.50 4.37
CA VAL A 95 9.24 6.31 5.72
C VAL A 95 9.29 4.83 6.09
N LYS A 96 10.02 4.52 7.16
CA LYS A 96 10.01 3.18 7.74
C LYS A 96 8.85 3.07 8.73
N PRO A 97 7.88 2.15 8.53
CA PRO A 97 6.81 1.94 9.47
C PRO A 97 7.38 1.57 10.85
N PHE A 98 6.99 2.32 11.87
CA PHE A 98 7.33 1.98 13.25
C PHE A 98 6.25 1.07 13.83
N PHE A 99 6.65 -0.10 14.31
CA PHE A 99 5.78 -1.01 15.02
C PHE A 99 6.53 -1.66 16.17
N GLN A 100 5.83 -1.92 17.27
CA GLN A 100 6.36 -2.66 18.40
C GLN A 100 5.75 -4.08 18.38
N ALA A 101 6.60 -5.09 18.29
CA ALA A 101 6.14 -6.47 18.43
C ALA A 101 5.56 -6.67 19.84
N SER A 102 4.32 -7.11 19.89
CA SER A 102 3.62 -7.48 21.12
C SER A 102 3.21 -8.94 21.04
N PRO A 103 3.24 -9.70 22.16
CA PRO A 103 2.68 -11.04 22.18
C PRO A 103 1.20 -11.00 21.81
N LYS A 104 0.71 -12.08 21.19
CA LYS A 104 -0.72 -12.27 20.91
C LYS A 104 -1.50 -12.13 22.23
N PRO A 105 -2.54 -11.29 22.28
CA PRO A 105 -3.31 -11.10 23.49
C PRO A 105 -4.00 -12.41 23.88
N ASN A 106 -4.07 -12.69 25.18
CA ASN A 106 -4.81 -13.84 25.69
C ASN A 106 -6.31 -13.51 25.72
N LEU A 107 -7.08 -14.11 24.80
CA LEU A 107 -8.52 -13.88 24.66
C LEU A 107 -9.38 -14.81 25.53
N LYS A 108 -8.80 -15.69 26.36
CA LYS A 108 -9.57 -16.70 27.11
C LYS A 108 -10.66 -16.10 28.00
N GLU A 109 -10.33 -15.06 28.76
CA GLU A 109 -11.31 -14.40 29.65
C GLU A 109 -12.39 -13.66 28.85
N ALA A 110 -12.01 -12.92 27.80
CA ALA A 110 -12.96 -12.25 26.92
C ALA A 110 -13.94 -13.23 26.24
N ILE A 111 -13.44 -14.38 25.78
CA ILE A 111 -14.28 -15.44 25.20
C ILE A 111 -15.24 -15.99 26.26
N LYS A 112 -14.77 -16.22 27.48
CA LYS A 112 -15.61 -16.71 28.59
C LYS A 112 -16.73 -15.72 28.93
N GLU A 113 -16.44 -14.43 28.96
CA GLU A 113 -17.45 -13.39 29.17
C GLU A 113 -18.49 -13.36 28.03
N ILE A 114 -18.05 -13.44 26.77
CA ILE A 114 -18.94 -13.51 25.61
C ILE A 114 -19.85 -14.73 25.67
N ILE A 115 -19.33 -15.90 26.05
CA ILE A 115 -20.14 -17.12 26.21
C ILE A 115 -21.17 -16.93 27.32
N SER A 116 -20.75 -16.44 28.49
CA SER A 116 -21.66 -16.19 29.62
C SER A 116 -22.79 -15.24 29.23
N PHE A 117 -22.44 -14.15 28.54
CA PHE A 117 -23.43 -13.20 28.01
C PHE A 117 -24.36 -13.85 26.99
N SER A 118 -23.84 -14.70 26.10
CA SER A 118 -24.65 -15.38 25.08
C SER A 118 -25.61 -16.39 25.72
N ASP A 119 -25.18 -17.11 26.75
CA ASP A 119 -26.02 -18.05 27.50
C ASP A 119 -27.15 -17.31 28.23
N GLU A 120 -26.85 -16.16 28.86
CA GLU A 120 -27.87 -15.29 29.46
C GLU A 120 -28.85 -14.75 28.42
N ALA A 121 -28.34 -14.23 27.30
CA ALA A 121 -29.14 -13.67 26.23
C ALA A 121 -30.04 -14.73 25.57
N SER A 122 -29.58 -15.98 25.45
CA SER A 122 -30.32 -17.09 24.84
C SER A 122 -31.71 -17.30 25.46
N GLN A 123 -31.87 -17.03 26.76
CA GLN A 123 -33.14 -17.17 27.47
C GLN A 123 -34.20 -16.16 27.01
N TYR A 124 -33.77 -15.09 26.36
CA TYR A 124 -34.64 -14.02 25.85
C TYR A 124 -34.81 -14.09 24.32
N ILE A 125 -34.14 -15.03 23.65
CA ILE A 125 -34.30 -15.27 22.20
C ILE A 125 -35.57 -16.11 21.99
N PRO A 126 -36.58 -15.63 21.27
CA PRO A 126 -37.79 -16.40 20.99
C PRO A 126 -37.48 -17.64 20.13
N ASP A 127 -38.10 -18.78 20.44
CA ASP A 127 -37.95 -20.02 19.66
C ASP A 127 -38.58 -19.93 18.25
N GLU A 128 -39.55 -19.03 18.05
CA GLU A 128 -40.18 -18.76 16.75
C GLU A 128 -39.82 -17.37 16.25
N GLU A 129 -39.42 -17.30 14.98
CA GLU A 129 -39.18 -16.04 14.28
C GLU A 129 -40.48 -15.21 14.24
N PRO A 130 -40.46 -13.94 14.70
CA PRO A 130 -41.67 -13.11 14.70
C PRO A 130 -42.23 -12.96 13.29
N LYS A 131 -43.55 -13.09 13.13
CA LYS A 131 -44.24 -13.01 11.82
C LYS A 131 -44.12 -11.65 11.10
N MET A 132 -43.46 -10.68 11.70
CA MET A 132 -43.23 -9.33 11.17
C MET A 132 -41.75 -8.98 11.34
N GLY A 133 -40.96 -9.39 10.34
CA GLY A 133 -39.62 -8.93 10.03
C GLY A 133 -39.54 -8.71 8.53
#